data_AF-A0A523GT22-F1
#
_entry.id   AF-A0A523GT22-F1
#
_cell.length_a   1.000
_cell.length_b   1.000
_cell.length_c   1.000
_cell.angle_alpha   90.00
_cell.angle_beta   90.00
_cell.angle_gamma   90.00
#
_symmetry.space_group_name_H-M   'P 1'
#
loop_
_entity.id
_entity.type
_entity.pdbx_description
1 polymer ?
#
loop_
_entity_poly.entity_id
_entity_poly.type
_entity_poly.pdbx_seq_one_letter_code
_entity_poly.pdbx_strand_id
1 'polypeptide(L)' 'MKEADYIIVGLGIAGITFCEQLEGYGHSFVVFDTAEGSATAMAGGTINPVMLKRFTPVWKATEFFSEALSFY' A
#
# COMPACT_ATOMS: atom_id res chain seq x y z
N MET A 1 -3.44 8.42 27.37
CA MET A 1 -3.03 8.27 25.95
C MET A 1 -3.40 6.87 25.52
N LYS A 2 -3.82 6.66 24.27
CA LYS A 2 -3.96 5.29 23.73
C LYS A 2 -2.55 4.75 23.50
N GLU A 3 -2.24 3.57 24.03
CA GLU A 3 -1.03 2.83 23.66
C GLU A 3 -1.30 2.13 22.33
N ALA A 4 -0.32 2.19 21.43
CA ALA A 4 -0.35 1.53 20.13
C ALA A 4 1.09 1.16 19.74
N ASP A 5 1.26 0.03 19.05
CA ASP A 5 2.57 -0.43 18.57
C ASP A 5 3.08 0.45 17.43
N TYR A 6 2.16 0.98 16.61
CA TYR A 6 2.50 1.81 15.45
C TYR A 6 1.67 3.09 15.36
N ILE A 7 2.31 4.15 14.87
CA ILE A 7 1.65 5.36 14.39
C ILE A 7 1.84 5.43 12.89
N ILE A 8 0.73 5.53 12.15
CA ILE A 8 0.71 5.63 10.70
C ILE A 8 0.23 7.04 10.34
N VAL A 9 1.01 7.76 9.54
CA VAL A 9 0.66 9.10 9.06
C VAL A 9 0.48 9.03 7.55
N GLY A 10 -0.75 9.19 7.09
CA GLY A 10 -1.17 8.99 5.70
C GLY A 10 -1.83 7.63 5.49
N LEU A 11 -3.07 7.64 4.99
CA LEU A 11 -3.88 6.46 4.63
C LEU A 11 -4.09 6.37 3.11
N GLY A 12 -3.01 6.58 2.35
CA GLY A 12 -2.93 6.18 0.94
C GLY A 12 -2.75 4.68 0.79
N ILE A 13 -2.47 4.20 -0.42
CA ILE A 13 -2.34 2.75 -0.70
C ILE A 13 -1.30 2.06 0.19
N ALA A 14 -0.14 2.71 0.42
CA ALA A 14 0.89 2.14 1.27
C ALA A 14 0.43 2.06 2.73
N GLY A 15 -0.25 3.10 3.23
CA GLY A 15 -0.76 3.15 4.59
C GLY A 15 -1.81 2.07 4.84
N ILE A 16 -2.81 1.96 3.96
CA ILE A 16 -3.88 0.96 4.11
C ILE A 16 -3.36 -0.47 3.94
N THR A 17 -2.46 -0.71 2.98
CA THR A 17 -1.82 -2.03 2.81
C THR A 17 -1.03 -2.43 4.06
N PHE A 18 -0.35 -1.46 4.69
CA PHE A 18 0.40 -1.75 5.91
C PHE A 18 -0.52 -1.99 7.10
N CYS A 19 -1.62 -1.24 7.24
CA CYS A 19 -2.65 -1.51 8.25
C CYS A 19 -3.16 -2.95 8.17
N GLU A 20 -3.51 -3.44 6.98
CA GLU A 20 -3.94 -4.83 6.77
C GLU A 20 -2.90 -5.86 7.24
N GLN A 21 -1.62 -5.61 6.98
CA GLN A 21 -0.55 -6.47 7.50
C GLN A 21 -0.50 -6.42 9.03
N LEU A 22 -0.54 -5.24 9.64
CA LEU A 22 -0.52 -5.10 11.09
C LEU A 22 -1.69 -5.81 11.76
N GLU A 23 -2.90 -5.70 11.20
CA GLU A 23 -4.07 -6.44 11.67
C GLU A 23 -3.85 -7.96 11.57
N GLY A 24 -3.32 -8.44 10.44
CA GLY A 24 -2.99 -9.85 10.22
C GLY A 24 -1.95 -10.41 11.21
N TYR A 25 -1.03 -9.58 11.70
CA TYR A 25 -0.03 -9.96 12.71
C TYR A 25 -0.43 -9.61 14.15
N GLY A 26 -1.63 -9.06 14.37
CA GLY A 26 -2.13 -8.72 15.70
C GLY A 26 -1.48 -7.50 16.36
N HIS A 27 -0.93 -6.58 15.55
CA HIS A 27 -0.34 -5.33 16.02
C HIS A 27 -1.37 -4.21 16.08
N SER A 28 -1.29 -3.42 17.16
CA SER A 28 -2.14 -2.25 17.36
C SER A 28 -1.57 -1.02 16.68
N PHE A 29 -2.42 -0.18 16.10
CA PHE A 29 -1.98 1.05 15.46
C PHE A 29 -3.01 2.17 15.54
N VAL A 30 -2.52 3.39 15.32
CA VAL A 30 -3.33 4.60 15.15
C VAL A 30 -2.96 5.27 13.83
N VAL A 31 -3.96 5.68 13.07
CA VAL A 31 -3.80 6.35 11.78
C VAL A 31 -4.19 7.81 11.91
N PHE A 32 -3.35 8.70 11.36
CA PHE A 32 -3.66 10.10 11.12
C PHE A 32 -3.62 10.36 9.62
N ASP A 33 -4.74 10.78 9.05
CA ASP A 33 -4.85 11.13 7.64
C ASP A 33 -5.76 12.35 7.47
N THR A 34 -5.48 13.17 6.46
CA THR A 34 -6.26 14.38 6.17
C THR A 34 -7.51 14.11 5.31
N ALA A 35 -7.73 12.87 4.88
CA ALA A 35 -8.83 12.34 4.04
C ALA A 35 -8.97 12.98 2.64
N GLU A 36 -8.55 14.23 2.46
CA GLU A 36 -8.58 14.96 1.20
C GLU A 36 -7.26 14.82 0.43
N GLY A 37 -7.37 14.53 -0.87
CA GLY A 37 -6.24 14.66 -1.81
C GLY A 37 -5.14 13.60 -1.67
N SER A 38 -5.48 12.34 -1.35
CA SER A 38 -4.46 11.28 -1.31
C SER A 38 -3.81 11.11 -2.70
N ALA A 39 -2.48 11.02 -2.72
CA ALA A 39 -1.72 10.83 -3.97
C ALA A 39 -2.17 9.56 -4.71
N THR A 40 -2.60 8.53 -3.97
CA THR A 40 -3.17 7.31 -4.52
C THR A 40 -4.46 7.57 -5.29
N ALA A 41 -5.40 8.32 -4.72
CA ALA A 41 -6.67 8.63 -5.40
C ALA A 41 -6.42 9.45 -6.68
N MET A 42 -5.50 10.41 -6.61
CA MET A 42 -5.15 11.25 -7.76
C MET A 42 -4.36 10.51 -8.86
N ALA A 43 -3.61 9.47 -8.50
CA ALA A 43 -2.82 8.67 -9.46
C ALA A 43 -3.67 7.74 -10.33
N GLY A 44 -4.96 7.56 -10.03
CA GLY A 44 -5.90 6.80 -10.86
C GLY A 44 -5.52 5.33 -11.08
N GLY A 45 -4.83 4.71 -10.13
CA GLY A 45 -4.43 3.30 -10.23
C GLY A 45 -3.31 3.03 -11.25
N THR A 46 -2.49 4.03 -11.57
CA THR A 46 -1.36 3.83 -12.50
C THR A 46 -0.28 2.93 -11.92
N ILE A 47 -0.04 1.80 -12.57
CA ILE A 47 1.05 0.87 -12.21
C ILE A 47 2.31 1.25 -12.97
N ASN A 48 3.38 1.59 -12.25
CA ASN A 48 4.65 1.98 -12.86
C ASN A 48 5.50 0.75 -13.25
N PRO A 49 5.83 0.55 -14.54
CA PRO A 49 6.63 -0.59 -14.99
C PRO A 49 8.10 -0.54 -14.52
N VAL A 50 8.57 0.57 -13.93
CA VAL A 50 9.91 0.65 -13.32
C VAL A 50 10.09 -0.39 -12.21
N MET A 51 9.01 -0.83 -11.55
CA MET A 51 9.05 -1.94 -10.60
C MET A 51 9.56 -3.24 -11.23
N LEU A 52 9.22 -3.51 -12.49
CA LEU A 52 9.68 -4.67 -13.27
C LEU A 52 11.14 -4.57 -13.71
N LYS A 53 11.79 -3.41 -13.53
CA LYS A 53 13.21 -3.24 -13.79
C LYS A 53 14.06 -3.45 -12.54
N ARG A 54 13.50 -3.19 -11.35
CA ARG A 54 14.26 -3.10 -10.09
C ARG A 54 13.92 -4.16 -9.05
N PHE A 55 12.67 -4.64 -9.00
CA PHE A 55 12.18 -5.49 -7.92
C PHE A 55 11.61 -6.82 -8.41
N THR A 56 10.96 -6.82 -9.57
CA THR A 56 10.44 -8.04 -10.21
C THR A 56 11.18 -8.25 -11.53
N PRO A 57 11.76 -9.43 -11.81
CA PRO A 57 12.36 -9.68 -13.12
C PRO A 57 11.36 -9.48 -14.27
N VAL A 58 11.80 -8.87 -15.38
CA VAL A 58 10.93 -8.49 -16.51
C VAL A 58 10.11 -9.66 -17.06
N TRP A 59 10.66 -10.87 -17.09
CA TRP A 59 9.94 -12.06 -17.59
C TRP A 59 8.82 -12.55 -16.66
N LYS A 60 8.74 -12.06 -15.42
CA LYS A 60 7.63 -12.29 -14.48
C LYS A 60 6.54 -11.21 -14.59
N ALA A 61 6.60 -10.33 -15.58
CA ALA A 61 5.64 -9.24 -15.74
C ALA A 61 4.18 -9.72 -15.75
N THR A 62 3.88 -10.80 -16.46
CA THR A 62 2.52 -11.33 -16.54
C THR A 62 1.98 -11.77 -15.18
N GLU A 63 2.77 -12.51 -14.40
CA GLU A 63 2.43 -12.95 -13.03
C GLU A 63 2.18 -11.73 -12.12
N PHE A 64 3.09 -10.75 -12.16
CA PHE A 64 2.96 -9.51 -11.39
C PHE A 64 1.69 -8.73 -11.75
N PHE A 65 1.39 -8.56 -13.04
CA PHE A 65 0.21 -7.81 -13.45
C PHE A 65 -1.09 -8.53 -13.07
N SER A 66 -1.13 -9.86 -13.14
CA SER A 66 -2.30 -10.64 -12.69
C SER A 66 -2.59 -10.46 -11.20
N GLU A 67 -1.55 -10.48 -10.36
CA GLU A 67 -1.70 -10.21 -8.92
C GLU A 67 -2.05 -8.74 -8.65
N ALA A 68 -1.34 -7.81 -9.28
CA ALA A 68 -1.55 -6.38 -9.08
C ALA A 68 -2.97 -5.94 -9.44
N LEU A 69 -3.54 -6.43 -10.55
CA LEU A 69 -4.92 -6.14 -10.94
C LEU A 69 -5.97 -6.69 -9.95
N SER A 70 -5.63 -7.72 -9.19
CA SER A 70 -6.53 -8.28 -8.17
C SER A 70 -6.42 -7.51 -6.85
N PHE A 71 -5.27 -6.88 -6.61
CA PHE A 71 -4.96 -6.17 -5.37
C PHE A 71 -5.37 -4.69 -5.39
N TYR A 72 -5.10 -3.99 -6.50
CA TYR A 72 -5.35 -2.55 -6.68
C TYR A 72 -6.73 -2.25 -7.26
#